data_AF-I4YCN3-F1
#
_entry.id   AF-I4YCN3-F1
#
_cell.length_a   1.000
_cell.length_b   1.000
_cell.length_c   1.000
_cell.angle_alpha   90.00
_cell.angle_beta   90.00
_cell.angle_gamma   90.00
#
_symmetry.space_group_name_H-M   'P 1'
#
loop_
_entity.id
_entity.type
_entity.pdbx_description
1 polymer ?
#
loop_
_entity_poly.entity_id
_entity_poly.type
_entity_poly.pdbx_seq_one_letter_code
_entity_poly.pdbx_strand_id
1 'polypeptide(L)'
;MIRPKVSADMSKQMNRLYKGHVQRLSASARVLKDTGSIASAFNNFSGNEDVVLPSRFVDLKKDLFKESLVETWRDVLASLKLAVEEVSEKGADMIPRVDFNQIKDGRVDDSLVERIKRTGTCVIEGGVPLNQALGWEKSILEYVDANEDKVKGFPQNDIQVYEFYNSIAQTEARAHPNLMASQKFLLGLLHSTDSQSEISLQTPISYFDRVQHRKPDDESFALGPHIDGGSLERWEDPGYRSCWKYILDGNWRKHDPFDVTPRLSANFDLYGAIGGCSVYRPYQGLTAITPIKSHEGTLRVLPIDLRLTTAYTILRPFFTVKQDPQNLDFDNWKLDLDQSRFPGCAPASTLEMSETSHPHLQLSRTVTSLPDLKPGDQFYWHSDVIHAVNAKHNGDRDSGVFFIPAVPLTVNNAHYLKDQVQTFKKGLPGKDFPQGEGESRFVGRMDPNDVLSKSSRQMLGLERFTMPDQATPGEKSAIEKSNNVLFE
;
A
#
# COMPACT_ATOMS: atom_id res chain seq x y z
N MET A 1 13.93 -53.28 -12.47
CA MET A 1 13.52 -51.87 -12.55
C MET A 1 13.76 -51.20 -11.21
N ILE A 2 14.74 -50.31 -11.18
CA ILE A 2 15.32 -49.69 -9.99
C ILE A 2 14.53 -48.39 -9.71
N ARG A 3 13.98 -48.25 -8.50
CA ARG A 3 13.43 -46.98 -7.99
C ARG A 3 14.57 -46.18 -7.34
N PRO A 4 14.71 -44.86 -7.57
CA PRO A 4 15.62 -44.06 -6.77
C PRO A 4 14.95 -43.66 -5.45
N LYS A 5 15.64 -43.95 -4.34
CA LYS A 5 15.43 -43.32 -3.03
C LYS A 5 16.09 -41.94 -3.07
N VAL A 6 15.30 -40.87 -3.00
CA VAL A 6 15.82 -39.56 -2.58
C VAL A 6 15.52 -39.41 -1.09
N SER A 7 16.59 -39.13 -0.34
CA SER A 7 16.75 -39.47 1.07
C SER A 7 16.29 -38.34 2.00
N ALA A 8 15.97 -38.72 3.23
CA ALA A 8 15.60 -37.88 4.37
C ALA A 8 16.66 -36.84 4.81
N ASP A 9 17.74 -36.62 4.05
CA ASP A 9 18.78 -35.63 4.36
C ASP A 9 18.38 -34.19 4.04
N MET A 10 17.59 -33.92 2.98
CA MET A 10 17.13 -32.55 2.67
C MET A 10 16.22 -31.97 3.76
N SER A 11 15.37 -32.81 4.37
CA SER A 11 14.50 -32.41 5.49
C SER A 11 15.29 -32.04 6.76
N LYS A 12 16.41 -32.72 7.01
CA LYS A 12 17.29 -32.41 8.15
C LYS A 12 18.14 -31.17 7.92
N GLN A 13 18.53 -30.90 6.67
CA GLN A 13 19.30 -29.71 6.30
C GLN A 13 18.46 -28.43 6.38
N MET A 14 17.19 -28.48 5.96
CA MET A 14 16.23 -27.38 6.14
C MET A 14 15.90 -27.11 7.61
N ASN A 15 15.74 -28.13 8.45
CA ASN A 15 15.48 -27.97 9.88
C ASN A 15 16.68 -27.40 10.66
N ARG A 16 17.93 -27.64 10.21
CA ARG A 16 19.13 -27.04 10.82
C ARG A 16 19.32 -25.57 10.42
N LEU A 17 18.99 -25.20 9.19
CA LEU A 17 18.95 -23.79 8.76
C LEU A 17 17.88 -23.00 9.53
N TYR A 18 16.72 -23.61 9.80
CA TYR A 18 15.65 -22.98 10.58
C TYR A 18 16.00 -22.82 12.08
N LYS A 19 16.59 -23.84 12.73
CA LYS A 19 16.99 -23.73 14.15
C LYS A 19 18.17 -22.76 14.37
N GLY A 20 19.04 -22.60 13.38
CA GLY A 20 20.12 -21.60 13.42
C GLY A 20 19.63 -20.15 13.41
N HIS A 21 18.42 -19.90 12.87
CA HIS A 21 17.81 -18.57 12.79
C HIS A 21 17.07 -18.18 14.08
N VAL A 22 16.48 -19.14 14.79
CA VAL A 22 15.70 -18.87 16.01
C VAL A 22 16.58 -18.51 17.22
N GLN A 23 17.86 -18.90 17.22
CA GLN A 23 18.77 -18.67 18.35
C GLN A 23 19.63 -17.38 18.26
N ARG A 24 19.43 -16.53 17.24
CA ARG A 24 20.08 -15.21 17.13
C ARG A 24 19.12 -14.03 17.27
N LEU A 25 17.98 -14.22 17.93
CA LEU A 25 17.13 -13.12 18.37
C LEU A 25 17.64 -12.56 19.71
N SER A 26 18.85 -12.03 19.69
CA SER A 26 19.36 -11.04 20.64
C SER A 26 20.53 -10.32 19.98
N ALA A 27 20.37 -9.01 19.78
CA ALA A 27 21.17 -8.09 18.95
C ALA A 27 20.80 -8.10 17.45
N SER A 28 19.93 -7.14 17.09
CA SER A 28 19.50 -6.84 15.72
C SER A 28 20.69 -6.39 14.87
N ALA A 29 21.20 -7.30 14.04
CA ALA A 29 22.05 -6.96 12.91
C ALA A 29 21.15 -6.78 11.68
N ARG A 30 21.02 -5.51 11.25
CA ARG A 30 20.30 -5.06 10.06
C ARG A 30 20.85 -5.76 8.81
N VAL A 31 20.05 -6.64 8.20
CA VAL A 31 20.36 -7.24 6.89
C VAL A 31 19.92 -6.26 5.81
N LEU A 32 20.88 -5.79 5.00
CA LEU A 32 20.62 -4.99 3.79
C LEU A 32 19.91 -5.88 2.76
N LYS A 33 18.82 -5.39 2.16
CA LYS A 33 18.12 -6.08 1.05
C LYS A 33 19.00 -6.01 -0.21
N ASP A 34 19.08 -7.14 -0.92
CA ASP A 34 20.05 -7.43 -1.98
C ASP A 34 19.91 -6.50 -3.22
N THR A 35 20.95 -6.48 -4.07
CA THR A 35 21.10 -5.62 -5.28
C THR A 35 20.15 -5.94 -6.46
N GLY A 36 18.97 -6.51 -6.19
CA GLY A 36 18.02 -6.96 -7.20
C GLY A 36 17.37 -5.82 -8.00
N SER A 37 17.03 -6.08 -9.27
CA SER A 37 16.25 -5.16 -10.11
C SER A 37 14.79 -5.13 -9.65
N ILE A 38 14.08 -4.00 -9.80
CA ILE A 38 12.64 -3.85 -9.55
C ILE A 38 11.75 -4.94 -10.16
N ALA A 39 12.15 -5.58 -11.27
CA ALA A 39 11.47 -6.74 -11.81
C ALA A 39 11.30 -7.87 -10.77
N SER A 40 12.21 -8.03 -9.80
CA SER A 40 12.05 -9.01 -8.72
C SER A 40 10.97 -8.63 -7.72
N ALA A 41 10.71 -7.33 -7.50
CA ALA A 41 9.59 -6.88 -6.67
C ALA A 41 8.25 -7.08 -7.41
N PHE A 42 8.23 -6.91 -8.74
CA PHE A 42 7.05 -7.17 -9.59
C PHE A 42 6.89 -8.64 -10.02
N ASN A 43 7.90 -9.48 -9.82
CA ASN A 43 7.83 -10.94 -10.02
C ASN A 43 7.39 -11.68 -8.75
N ASN A 44 7.14 -10.96 -7.64
CA ASN A 44 6.52 -11.56 -6.44
C ASN A 44 5.04 -11.91 -6.63
N PHE A 45 4.51 -11.75 -7.84
CA PHE A 45 3.19 -12.22 -8.22
C PHE A 45 3.26 -13.71 -8.56
N SER A 46 2.58 -14.53 -7.76
CA SER A 46 2.51 -15.99 -7.80
C SER A 46 1.90 -16.59 -9.07
N GLY A 47 1.46 -15.77 -10.03
CA GLY A 47 0.99 -16.23 -11.33
C GLY A 47 -0.31 -17.03 -11.26
N ASN A 48 -1.13 -16.79 -10.22
CA ASN A 48 -2.44 -17.41 -9.95
C ASN A 48 -2.44 -18.86 -9.42
N GLU A 49 -1.30 -19.48 -9.12
CA GLU A 49 -1.28 -20.80 -8.48
C GLU A 49 -1.13 -20.70 -6.96
N ASP A 50 -2.02 -21.37 -6.21
CA ASP A 50 -1.96 -21.35 -4.75
C ASP A 50 -0.69 -22.05 -4.24
N VAL A 51 0.04 -21.35 -3.38
CA VAL A 51 1.23 -21.90 -2.75
C VAL A 51 0.82 -22.90 -1.66
N VAL A 52 1.43 -24.10 -1.68
CA VAL A 52 1.28 -25.07 -0.60
C VAL A 52 2.07 -24.59 0.62
N LEU A 53 1.37 -24.12 1.65
CA LEU A 53 2.00 -23.60 2.86
C LEU A 53 2.27 -24.72 3.89
N PRO A 54 3.20 -24.53 4.84
CA PRO A 54 3.48 -25.50 5.89
C PRO A 54 2.25 -25.84 6.76
N SER A 55 2.23 -27.02 7.37
CA SER A 55 1.08 -27.53 8.15
C SER A 55 0.64 -26.62 9.30
N ARG A 56 1.53 -25.78 9.84
CA ARG A 56 1.18 -24.78 10.86
C ARG A 56 0.08 -23.81 10.40
N PHE A 57 -0.11 -23.62 9.10
CA PHE A 57 -1.22 -22.82 8.56
C PHE A 57 -2.56 -23.55 8.58
N VAL A 58 -2.56 -24.89 8.60
CA VAL A 58 -3.76 -25.70 8.94
C VAL A 58 -4.12 -25.47 10.39
N ASP A 59 -3.13 -25.56 11.29
CA ASP A 59 -3.33 -25.33 12.72
C ASP A 59 -3.83 -23.91 12.98
N LEU A 60 -3.22 -22.91 12.32
CA LEU A 60 -3.68 -21.51 12.39
C LEU A 60 -5.14 -21.36 11.95
N LYS A 61 -5.56 -21.97 10.83
CA LYS A 61 -6.98 -21.92 10.43
C LYS A 61 -7.89 -22.52 11.49
N LYS A 62 -7.53 -23.67 12.06
CA LYS A 62 -8.31 -24.35 13.10
C LYS A 62 -8.41 -23.49 14.36
N ASP A 63 -7.33 -22.83 14.75
CA ASP A 63 -7.28 -21.95 15.92
C ASP A 63 -8.13 -20.67 15.75
N LEU A 64 -8.21 -20.14 14.53
CA LEU A 64 -8.95 -18.92 14.23
C LEU A 64 -10.44 -19.16 13.95
N PHE A 65 -10.80 -20.37 13.53
CA PHE A 65 -12.16 -20.67 13.11
C PHE A 65 -13.15 -20.66 14.28
N LYS A 66 -14.34 -20.11 14.03
CA LYS A 66 -15.51 -20.18 14.90
C LYS A 66 -16.70 -20.57 14.06
N GLU A 67 -17.59 -21.39 14.61
CA GLU A 67 -18.81 -21.84 13.91
C GLU A 67 -19.67 -20.66 13.41
N SER A 68 -19.68 -19.53 14.13
CA SER A 68 -20.37 -18.30 13.71
C SER A 68 -19.90 -17.77 12.36
N LEU A 69 -18.66 -18.04 11.95
CA LEU A 69 -18.11 -17.58 10.68
C LEU A 69 -18.82 -18.17 9.46
N VAL A 70 -19.51 -19.31 9.59
CA VAL A 70 -20.29 -19.91 8.50
C VAL A 70 -21.45 -18.98 8.12
N GLU A 71 -22.20 -18.49 9.10
CA GLU A 71 -23.30 -17.55 8.85
C GLU A 71 -22.79 -16.15 8.51
N THR A 72 -21.66 -15.74 9.09
CA THR A 72 -20.96 -14.51 8.66
C THR A 72 -20.57 -14.56 7.19
N TRP A 73 -20.04 -15.69 6.72
CA TRP A 73 -19.70 -15.91 5.31
C TRP A 73 -20.93 -15.85 4.42
N ARG A 74 -22.05 -16.48 4.82
CA ARG A 74 -23.33 -16.38 4.11
C ARG A 74 -23.79 -14.93 3.94
N ASP A 75 -23.77 -14.14 5.02
CA ASP A 75 -24.16 -12.72 4.99
C ASP A 75 -23.21 -11.86 4.13
N VAL A 76 -21.91 -12.13 4.19
CA VAL A 76 -20.90 -11.45 3.35
C VAL A 76 -21.14 -11.76 1.87
N LEU A 77 -21.36 -13.02 1.49
CA LEU A 77 -21.62 -13.39 0.09
C LEU A 77 -22.91 -12.75 -0.44
N ALA A 78 -23.97 -12.74 0.36
CA ALA A 78 -25.23 -12.10 -0.01
C ALA A 78 -25.06 -10.58 -0.19
N SER A 79 -24.34 -9.93 0.71
CA SER A 79 -24.04 -8.49 0.62
C SER A 79 -23.15 -8.16 -0.59
N LEU A 80 -22.17 -9.02 -0.88
CA LEU A 80 -21.22 -8.83 -1.98
C LEU A 80 -21.91 -8.95 -3.34
N LYS A 81 -22.88 -9.86 -3.50
CA LYS A 81 -23.69 -9.96 -4.73
C LYS A 81 -24.35 -8.63 -5.10
N LEU A 82 -24.92 -7.92 -4.13
CA LEU A 82 -25.54 -6.61 -4.36
C LEU A 82 -24.49 -5.52 -4.67
N ALA A 83 -23.38 -5.52 -3.93
CA ALA A 83 -22.34 -4.52 -4.09
C ALA A 83 -21.58 -4.65 -5.42
N VAL A 84 -21.41 -5.87 -5.93
CA VAL A 84 -20.82 -6.15 -7.24
C VAL A 84 -21.67 -5.56 -8.35
N GLU A 85 -22.99 -5.75 -8.33
CA GLU A 85 -23.87 -5.15 -9.33
C GLU A 85 -23.85 -3.61 -9.26
N GLU A 86 -23.87 -3.03 -8.04
CA GLU A 86 -23.75 -1.57 -7.88
C GLU A 86 -22.47 -1.01 -8.52
N VAL A 87 -21.31 -1.64 -8.25
CA VAL A 87 -20.03 -1.19 -8.83
C VAL A 87 -19.95 -1.50 -10.32
N SER A 88 -20.48 -2.63 -10.78
CA SER A 88 -20.51 -2.97 -12.21
C SER A 88 -21.34 -1.99 -13.02
N GLU A 89 -22.40 -1.42 -12.45
CA GLU A 89 -23.24 -0.41 -13.10
C GLU A 89 -22.61 0.99 -13.04
N LYS A 90 -22.04 1.38 -11.90
CA LYS A 90 -21.57 2.75 -11.67
C LYS A 90 -20.09 2.98 -12.04
N GLY A 91 -19.26 1.94 -12.03
CA GLY A 91 -17.84 2.03 -12.34
C GLY A 91 -17.12 3.14 -11.57
N ALA A 92 -16.43 4.02 -12.29
CA ALA A 92 -15.64 5.12 -11.74
C ALA A 92 -16.47 6.14 -10.93
N ASP A 93 -17.79 6.24 -11.12
CA ASP A 93 -18.67 7.14 -10.36
C ASP A 93 -18.76 6.76 -8.87
N MET A 94 -18.36 5.52 -8.54
CA MET A 94 -18.22 5.10 -7.16
C MET A 94 -17.12 5.86 -6.42
N ILE A 95 -16.06 6.28 -7.14
CA ILE A 95 -14.89 6.96 -6.58
C ILE A 95 -15.26 8.40 -6.21
N PRO A 96 -15.22 8.77 -4.91
CA PRO A 96 -15.54 10.12 -4.47
C PRO A 96 -14.54 11.16 -4.99
N ARG A 97 -15.02 12.37 -5.28
CA ARG A 97 -14.23 13.53 -5.72
C ARG A 97 -14.45 14.67 -4.75
N VAL A 98 -13.36 15.29 -4.30
CA VAL A 98 -13.36 16.40 -3.35
C VAL A 98 -12.62 17.58 -3.98
N ASP A 99 -13.25 18.74 -4.08
CA ASP A 99 -12.56 19.98 -4.45
C ASP A 99 -11.61 20.36 -3.31
N PHE A 100 -10.33 20.58 -3.63
CA PHE A 100 -9.31 20.95 -2.65
C PHE A 100 -9.70 22.19 -1.82
N ASN A 101 -10.45 23.15 -2.38
CA ASN A 101 -10.89 24.33 -1.63
C ASN A 101 -11.88 23.97 -0.51
N GLN A 102 -12.67 22.91 -0.66
CA GLN A 102 -13.52 22.42 0.43
C GLN A 102 -12.67 21.90 1.60
N ILE A 103 -11.55 21.22 1.31
CA ILE A 103 -10.59 20.78 2.33
C ILE A 103 -9.95 21.99 3.02
N LYS A 104 -9.43 22.94 2.22
CA LYS A 104 -8.77 24.15 2.71
C LYS A 104 -9.67 24.98 3.64
N ASP A 105 -10.94 25.07 3.29
CA ASP A 105 -11.90 25.88 4.04
C ASP A 105 -12.63 25.11 5.15
N GLY A 106 -12.34 23.80 5.31
CA GLY A 106 -12.98 22.96 6.34
C GLY A 106 -14.48 22.71 6.09
N ARG A 107 -14.89 22.62 4.81
CA ARG A 107 -16.28 22.54 4.35
C ARG A 107 -16.58 21.30 3.51
N VAL A 108 -15.86 20.20 3.74
CA VAL A 108 -16.18 18.91 3.09
C VAL A 108 -17.42 18.34 3.76
N ASP A 109 -18.46 18.05 2.98
CA ASP A 109 -19.73 17.56 3.50
C ASP A 109 -19.60 16.16 4.12
N ASP A 110 -20.32 15.92 5.23
CA ASP A 110 -20.33 14.62 5.92
C ASP A 110 -20.74 13.47 4.99
N SER A 111 -21.68 13.70 4.07
CA SER A 111 -22.10 12.67 3.10
C SER A 111 -20.97 12.26 2.14
N LEU A 112 -20.08 13.19 1.82
CA LEU A 112 -18.90 12.92 0.99
C LEU A 112 -17.83 12.20 1.80
N VAL A 113 -17.63 12.59 3.07
CA VAL A 113 -16.77 11.87 4.02
C VAL A 113 -17.21 10.41 4.17
N GLU A 114 -18.51 10.15 4.34
CA GLU A 114 -19.04 8.79 4.44
C GLU A 114 -18.82 7.99 3.15
N ARG A 115 -18.90 8.62 1.96
CA ARG A 115 -18.56 7.95 0.70
C ARG A 115 -17.07 7.62 0.59
N ILE A 116 -16.18 8.52 1.03
CA ILE A 116 -14.74 8.27 1.10
C ILE A 116 -14.46 7.11 2.04
N LYS A 117 -15.09 7.10 3.23
CA LYS A 117 -14.95 5.99 4.19
C LYS A 117 -15.49 4.68 3.66
N ARG A 118 -16.65 4.71 3.02
CA ARG A 118 -17.30 3.54 2.41
C ARG A 118 -16.39 2.89 1.37
N THR A 119 -15.87 3.66 0.42
CA THR A 119 -15.06 3.10 -0.69
C THR A 119 -13.58 2.95 -0.35
N GLY A 120 -13.11 3.66 0.67
CA GLY A 120 -11.68 3.78 0.96
C GLY A 120 -10.90 4.56 -0.09
N THR A 121 -11.57 5.28 -1.01
CA THR A 121 -10.91 5.97 -2.13
C THR A 121 -11.31 7.44 -2.20
N CYS A 122 -10.47 8.28 -2.78
CA CYS A 122 -10.76 9.69 -2.99
C CYS A 122 -9.88 10.31 -4.07
N VAL A 123 -10.48 11.06 -5.00
CA VAL A 123 -9.79 12.05 -5.82
C VAL A 123 -9.88 13.41 -5.12
N ILE A 124 -8.75 14.10 -4.97
CA ILE A 124 -8.70 15.49 -4.54
C ILE A 124 -8.35 16.35 -5.75
N GLU A 125 -9.31 17.18 -6.15
CA GLU A 125 -9.25 17.96 -7.39
C GLU A 125 -8.68 19.36 -7.16
N GLY A 126 -7.83 19.80 -8.06
CA GLY A 126 -7.26 21.16 -8.02
C GLY A 126 -6.34 21.41 -6.82
N GLY A 127 -5.75 20.34 -6.27
CA GLY A 127 -4.82 20.45 -5.14
C GLY A 127 -3.56 21.22 -5.49
N VAL A 128 -2.98 21.00 -6.68
CA VAL A 128 -1.83 21.76 -7.17
C VAL A 128 -2.25 22.59 -8.39
N PRO A 129 -1.80 23.85 -8.52
CA PRO A 129 -2.04 24.64 -9.72
C PRO A 129 -1.52 23.94 -10.99
N LEU A 130 -2.33 23.93 -12.05
CA LEU A 130 -2.04 23.28 -13.34
C LEU A 130 -0.61 23.56 -13.84
N ASN A 131 -0.22 24.84 -13.90
CA ASN A 131 1.10 25.24 -14.41
C ASN A 131 2.26 24.73 -13.54
N GLN A 132 2.04 24.56 -12.24
CA GLN A 132 3.04 24.02 -11.33
C GLN A 132 3.20 22.52 -11.53
N ALA A 133 2.10 21.77 -11.68
CA ALA A 133 2.14 20.34 -11.97
C ALA A 133 2.80 20.04 -13.33
N LEU A 134 2.48 20.79 -14.38
CA LEU A 134 3.15 20.69 -15.69
C LEU A 134 4.62 21.11 -15.62
N GLY A 135 4.95 22.09 -14.77
CA GLY A 135 6.34 22.47 -14.49
C GLY A 135 7.14 21.33 -13.86
N TRP A 136 6.50 20.53 -12.99
CA TRP A 136 7.11 19.33 -12.43
C TRP A 136 7.36 18.24 -13.47
N GLU A 137 6.43 17.99 -14.39
CA GLU A 137 6.68 17.08 -15.52
C GLU A 137 7.93 17.50 -16.29
N LYS A 138 8.00 18.77 -16.70
CA LYS A 138 9.16 19.31 -17.42
C LYS A 138 10.46 19.14 -16.62
N SER A 139 10.44 19.47 -15.33
CA SER A 139 11.60 19.33 -14.45
C SER A 139 12.07 17.87 -14.33
N ILE A 140 11.15 16.90 -14.38
CA ILE A 140 11.49 15.48 -14.36
C ILE A 140 12.18 15.06 -15.66
N LEU A 141 11.65 15.47 -16.82
CA LEU A 141 12.25 15.15 -18.11
C LEU A 141 13.65 15.77 -18.24
N GLU A 142 13.82 17.03 -17.84
CA GLU A 142 15.14 17.69 -17.81
C GLU A 142 16.12 17.01 -16.84
N TYR A 143 15.64 16.50 -15.70
CA TYR A 143 16.46 15.75 -14.74
C TYR A 143 16.88 14.39 -15.29
N VAL A 144 16.01 13.72 -16.05
CA VAL A 144 16.34 12.48 -16.77
C VAL A 144 17.39 12.75 -17.84
N ASP A 145 17.19 13.76 -18.68
CA ASP A 145 18.11 14.11 -19.77
C ASP A 145 19.51 14.48 -19.25
N ALA A 146 19.59 15.25 -18.16
CA ALA A 146 20.87 15.63 -17.55
C ALA A 146 21.65 14.44 -16.96
N ASN A 147 21.00 13.28 -16.78
CA ASN A 147 21.55 12.11 -16.10
C ASN A 147 21.34 10.81 -16.89
N GLU A 148 21.13 10.88 -18.21
CA GLU A 148 20.72 9.77 -19.07
C GLU A 148 21.56 8.49 -18.90
N ASP A 149 22.86 8.63 -18.68
CA ASP A 149 23.82 7.53 -18.53
C ASP A 149 23.74 6.82 -17.18
N LYS A 150 23.08 7.44 -16.20
CA LYS A 150 23.01 6.99 -14.79
C LYS A 150 21.61 6.56 -14.39
N VAL A 151 20.56 7.09 -15.04
CA VAL A 151 19.16 6.78 -14.73
C VAL A 151 18.91 5.27 -14.76
N LYS A 152 18.26 4.77 -13.71
CA LYS A 152 17.79 3.40 -13.56
C LYS A 152 16.28 3.38 -13.42
N GLY A 153 15.68 2.23 -13.73
CA GLY A 153 14.25 2.06 -13.67
C GLY A 153 13.76 0.89 -14.49
N PHE A 154 12.47 0.92 -14.77
CA PHE A 154 11.75 -0.15 -15.45
C PHE A 154 10.82 0.36 -16.55
N PRO A 155 10.67 -0.38 -17.66
CA PRO A 155 11.53 -1.49 -18.09
C PRO A 155 12.96 -1.03 -18.44
N GLN A 156 13.93 -1.95 -18.44
CA GLN A 156 15.37 -1.60 -18.53
C GLN A 156 15.77 -0.87 -19.83
N ASN A 157 15.09 -1.16 -20.95
CA ASN A 157 15.41 -0.58 -22.26
C ASN A 157 14.48 0.58 -22.66
N ASP A 158 13.49 0.89 -21.83
CA ASP A 158 12.53 1.98 -22.05
C ASP A 158 11.98 2.43 -20.70
N ILE A 159 12.81 3.13 -19.93
CA ILE A 159 12.48 3.43 -18.53
C ILE A 159 11.25 4.34 -18.45
N GLN A 160 10.22 3.87 -17.74
CA GLN A 160 8.96 4.56 -17.51
C GLN A 160 8.61 4.64 -16.03
N VAL A 161 9.18 3.77 -15.19
CA VAL A 161 9.20 3.90 -13.72
C VAL A 161 10.63 4.19 -13.30
N TYR A 162 10.91 5.41 -12.87
CA TYR A 162 12.27 5.85 -12.57
C TYR A 162 12.65 5.57 -11.11
N GLU A 163 13.85 5.04 -10.90
CA GLU A 163 14.46 4.75 -9.59
C GLU A 163 15.29 5.92 -9.07
N PHE A 164 14.71 7.11 -9.13
CA PHE A 164 15.22 8.28 -8.45
C PHE A 164 14.11 8.88 -7.58
N TYR A 165 14.54 9.53 -6.50
CA TYR A 165 13.68 9.87 -5.38
C TYR A 165 13.83 11.33 -4.95
N ASN A 166 14.92 12.00 -5.30
CA ASN A 166 15.36 13.25 -4.71
C ASN A 166 15.43 14.40 -5.73
N SER A 167 14.73 14.30 -6.87
CA SER A 167 14.60 15.43 -7.80
C SER A 167 13.95 16.63 -7.10
N ILE A 168 14.20 17.83 -7.64
CA ILE A 168 13.58 19.06 -7.13
C ILE A 168 12.06 18.93 -7.15
N ALA A 169 11.48 18.52 -8.28
CA ALA A 169 10.04 18.36 -8.45
C ALA A 169 9.40 17.37 -7.45
N GLN A 170 10.01 16.19 -7.24
CA GLN A 170 9.49 15.24 -6.23
C GLN A 170 9.55 15.82 -4.81
N THR A 171 10.63 16.55 -4.49
CA THR A 171 10.81 17.10 -3.13
C THR A 171 9.83 18.24 -2.87
N GLU A 172 9.66 19.14 -3.83
CA GLU A 172 8.65 20.20 -3.78
C GLU A 172 7.24 19.64 -3.68
N ALA A 173 6.90 18.62 -4.47
CA ALA A 173 5.58 18.00 -4.42
C ALA A 173 5.29 17.41 -3.04
N ARG A 174 6.20 16.59 -2.49
CA ARG A 174 6.02 15.99 -1.14
C ARG A 174 5.88 17.04 -0.03
N ALA A 175 6.54 18.19 -0.20
CA ALA A 175 6.52 19.28 0.77
C ALA A 175 5.55 20.42 0.42
N HIS A 176 4.70 20.23 -0.60
CA HIS A 176 3.77 21.25 -1.07
C HIS A 176 2.67 21.50 -0.03
N PRO A 177 2.33 22.76 0.31
CA PRO A 177 1.33 23.08 1.33
C PRO A 177 -0.03 22.41 1.09
N ASN A 178 -0.48 22.33 -0.16
CA ASN A 178 -1.77 21.73 -0.49
C ASN A 178 -1.74 20.20 -0.40
N LEU A 179 -0.62 19.54 -0.72
CA LEU A 179 -0.50 18.09 -0.51
C LEU A 179 -0.45 17.78 0.99
N MET A 180 0.26 18.58 1.78
CA MET A 180 0.24 18.43 3.25
C MET A 180 -1.17 18.63 3.82
N ALA A 181 -1.96 19.58 3.31
CA ALA A 181 -3.35 19.78 3.71
C ALA A 181 -4.24 18.59 3.31
N SER A 182 -4.09 18.07 2.10
CA SER A 182 -4.76 16.85 1.63
C SER A 182 -4.45 15.64 2.53
N GLN A 183 -3.18 15.43 2.87
CA GLN A 183 -2.77 14.35 3.77
C GLN A 183 -3.36 14.53 5.18
N LYS A 184 -3.33 15.74 5.74
CA LYS A 184 -3.96 16.02 7.05
C LYS A 184 -5.46 15.74 7.04
N PHE A 185 -6.16 16.11 5.97
CA PHE A 185 -7.57 15.79 5.81
C PHE A 185 -7.82 14.28 5.84
N LEU A 186 -7.09 13.51 5.02
CA LEU A 186 -7.24 12.05 4.94
C LEU A 186 -6.88 11.35 6.24
N LEU A 187 -5.77 11.74 6.87
CA LEU A 187 -5.37 11.22 8.17
C LEU A 187 -6.38 11.59 9.27
N GLY A 188 -7.02 12.75 9.18
CA GLY A 188 -8.11 13.17 10.07
C GLY A 188 -9.40 12.36 9.91
N LEU A 189 -9.56 11.57 8.85
CA LEU A 189 -10.68 10.62 8.71
C LEU A 189 -10.48 9.35 9.56
N LEU A 190 -9.24 9.07 9.95
CA LEU A 190 -8.85 7.96 10.82
C LEU A 190 -9.06 8.35 12.29
N HIS A 191 -9.11 7.35 13.16
CA HIS A 191 -9.14 7.57 14.60
C HIS A 191 -8.39 6.49 15.36
N SER A 192 -8.10 6.77 16.63
CA SER A 192 -7.53 5.82 17.57
C SER A 192 -8.48 5.68 18.75
N THR A 193 -8.88 4.45 19.06
CA THR A 193 -9.76 4.13 20.19
C THR A 193 -9.05 4.18 21.55
N ASP A 194 -7.71 4.17 21.56
CA ASP A 194 -6.89 4.37 22.77
C ASP A 194 -6.12 5.69 22.73
N SER A 195 -6.34 6.54 23.76
CA SER A 195 -5.65 7.81 23.97
C SER A 195 -4.14 7.69 24.21
N GLN A 196 -3.64 6.49 24.55
CA GLN A 196 -2.22 6.19 24.74
C GLN A 196 -1.53 5.72 23.46
N SER A 197 -2.27 5.54 22.36
CA SER A 197 -1.71 5.12 21.08
C SER A 197 -0.64 6.10 20.58
N GLU A 198 0.57 5.61 20.33
CA GLU A 198 1.72 6.43 19.94
C GLU A 198 1.71 6.78 18.44
N ILE A 199 0.74 7.61 18.06
CA ILE A 199 0.51 8.10 16.70
C ILE A 199 0.05 9.56 16.72
N SER A 200 0.55 10.36 15.78
CA SER A 200 0.00 11.69 15.46
C SER A 200 -0.65 11.65 14.08
N LEU A 201 -1.98 11.71 14.04
CA LEU A 201 -2.75 11.83 12.80
C LEU A 201 -2.73 13.27 12.26
N GLN A 202 -2.27 14.24 13.05
CA GLN A 202 -2.16 15.65 12.67
C GLN A 202 -0.79 16.01 12.04
N THR A 203 0.19 15.12 12.18
CA THR A 203 1.57 15.31 11.74
C THR A 203 1.88 14.34 10.60
N PRO A 204 1.62 14.71 9.33
CA PRO A 204 2.06 13.90 8.21
C PRO A 204 3.59 13.95 8.09
N ILE A 205 4.17 12.87 7.59
CA ILE A 205 5.58 12.78 7.21
C ILE A 205 5.71 12.30 5.76
N SER A 206 6.86 12.57 5.16
CA SER A 206 7.18 12.09 3.82
C SER A 206 7.61 10.63 3.80
N TYR A 207 7.31 9.98 2.67
CA TYR A 207 7.88 8.71 2.24
C TYR A 207 8.42 8.91 0.82
N PHE A 208 9.69 8.61 0.61
CA PHE A 208 10.34 8.84 -0.69
C PHE A 208 10.07 7.66 -1.60
N ASP A 209 9.17 7.85 -2.57
CA ASP A 209 8.86 6.87 -3.60
C ASP A 209 9.19 7.40 -5.01
N ARG A 210 9.07 6.52 -5.98
CA ARG A 210 9.42 6.69 -7.39
C ARG A 210 8.50 7.68 -8.10
N VAL A 211 8.87 8.00 -9.34
CA VAL A 211 8.04 8.67 -10.33
C VAL A 211 7.77 7.72 -11.48
N GLN A 212 6.55 7.77 -12.01
CA GLN A 212 6.19 7.08 -13.23
C GLN A 212 5.85 8.10 -14.31
N HIS A 213 6.32 7.84 -15.53
CA HIS A 213 5.96 8.54 -16.76
C HIS A 213 5.79 7.47 -17.85
N ARG A 214 4.54 7.04 -18.01
CA ARG A 214 4.17 5.88 -18.82
C ARG A 214 3.77 6.31 -20.22
N LYS A 215 4.31 5.65 -21.25
CA LYS A 215 4.10 5.98 -22.65
C LYS A 215 2.84 5.31 -23.23
N PRO A 216 2.24 5.87 -24.29
CA PRO A 216 1.25 5.21 -25.12
C PRO A 216 1.66 3.80 -25.53
N ASP A 217 0.68 2.90 -25.59
CA ASP A 217 0.83 1.50 -25.98
C ASP A 217 1.73 0.65 -25.09
N ASP A 218 2.25 1.17 -23.97
CA ASP A 218 3.05 0.37 -23.04
C ASP A 218 2.22 -0.76 -22.42
N GLU A 219 2.76 -1.98 -22.51
CA GLU A 219 2.25 -3.21 -21.90
C GLU A 219 3.23 -3.81 -20.89
N SER A 220 4.40 -3.19 -20.68
CA SER A 220 5.46 -3.74 -19.82
C SER A 220 5.11 -3.65 -18.34
N PHE A 221 4.27 -2.68 -17.96
CA PHE A 221 3.90 -2.41 -16.58
C PHE A 221 2.44 -2.78 -16.30
N ALA A 222 2.21 -4.05 -15.95
CA ALA A 222 0.91 -4.59 -15.58
C ALA A 222 0.98 -5.26 -14.21
N LEU A 223 0.13 -4.83 -13.28
CA LEU A 223 -0.05 -5.46 -11.97
C LEU A 223 -1.50 -5.87 -11.82
N GLY A 224 -1.74 -7.16 -11.54
CA GLY A 224 -3.07 -7.68 -11.27
C GLY A 224 -3.67 -7.09 -9.99
N PRO A 225 -4.96 -7.31 -9.73
CA PRO A 225 -5.60 -6.90 -8.47
C PRO A 225 -4.85 -7.45 -7.25
N HIS A 226 -4.46 -6.57 -6.34
CA HIS A 226 -3.74 -6.94 -5.12
C HIS A 226 -3.98 -5.95 -3.97
N ILE A 227 -3.54 -6.33 -2.77
CA ILE A 227 -3.41 -5.46 -1.60
C ILE A 227 -1.95 -5.54 -1.10
N ASP A 228 -1.32 -4.38 -0.93
CA ASP A 228 0.02 -4.27 -0.35
C ASP A 228 0.04 -4.49 1.17
N GLY A 229 1.21 -4.35 1.79
CA GLY A 229 1.35 -4.35 3.26
C GLY A 229 1.15 -5.73 3.85
N GLY A 230 1.89 -6.71 3.33
CA GLY A 230 1.87 -8.11 3.75
C GLY A 230 0.86 -8.95 2.98
N SER A 231 0.88 -10.26 3.20
CA SER A 231 -0.09 -11.23 2.69
C SER A 231 -0.55 -12.12 3.85
N LEU A 232 0.24 -13.15 4.18
CA LEU A 232 0.00 -14.12 5.25
C LEU A 232 0.02 -13.48 6.65
N GLU A 233 0.75 -12.38 6.80
CA GLU A 233 0.85 -11.61 8.04
C GLU A 233 -0.52 -11.21 8.58
N ARG A 234 -1.51 -10.96 7.71
CA ARG A 234 -2.88 -10.61 8.11
C ARG A 234 -3.52 -11.64 9.05
N TRP A 235 -3.17 -12.91 8.90
CA TRP A 235 -3.67 -13.97 9.78
C TRP A 235 -2.63 -14.44 10.77
N GLU A 236 -1.35 -14.48 10.40
CA GLU A 236 -0.30 -15.06 11.22
C GLU A 236 0.17 -14.12 12.34
N ASP A 237 0.44 -12.85 12.01
CA ASP A 237 0.91 -11.88 12.99
C ASP A 237 -0.21 -11.55 13.98
N PRO A 238 -0.02 -11.73 15.31
CA PRO A 238 -1.05 -11.42 16.29
C PRO A 238 -1.48 -9.95 16.28
N GLY A 239 -0.55 -9.01 16.06
CA GLY A 239 -0.85 -7.59 16.00
C GLY A 239 -1.70 -7.24 14.79
N TYR A 240 -1.33 -7.73 13.62
CA TYR A 240 -2.06 -7.49 12.39
C TYR A 240 -3.42 -8.18 12.41
N ARG A 241 -3.47 -9.44 12.86
CA ARG A 241 -4.72 -10.18 13.03
C ARG A 241 -5.71 -9.47 13.96
N SER A 242 -5.24 -8.72 14.95
CA SER A 242 -6.12 -7.96 15.85
C SER A 242 -6.96 -6.90 15.12
N CYS A 243 -6.50 -6.40 13.95
CA CYS A 243 -7.26 -5.48 13.10
C CYS A 243 -8.58 -6.09 12.62
N TRP A 244 -8.64 -7.41 12.51
CA TRP A 244 -9.78 -8.15 11.98
C TRP A 244 -10.63 -8.80 13.05
N LYS A 245 -10.42 -8.44 14.33
CA LYS A 245 -11.07 -9.07 15.48
C LYS A 245 -12.59 -9.21 15.29
N TYR A 246 -13.28 -8.15 14.89
CA TYR A 246 -14.72 -8.20 14.69
C TYR A 246 -15.17 -9.14 13.57
N ILE A 247 -14.38 -9.25 12.48
CA ILE A 247 -14.66 -10.18 11.38
C ILE A 247 -14.47 -11.62 11.87
N LEU A 248 -13.34 -11.91 12.54
CA LEU A 248 -13.01 -13.24 13.07
C LEU A 248 -13.87 -13.64 14.29
N ASP A 249 -14.57 -12.69 14.91
CA ASP A 249 -15.60 -12.93 15.93
C ASP A 249 -17.00 -13.15 15.32
N GLY A 250 -17.13 -13.05 13.99
CA GLY A 250 -18.38 -13.28 13.25
C GLY A 250 -19.32 -12.07 13.15
N ASN A 251 -18.83 -10.86 13.46
CA ASN A 251 -19.59 -9.61 13.37
C ASN A 251 -18.87 -8.59 12.48
N TRP A 252 -18.72 -8.93 11.21
CA TRP A 252 -18.00 -8.11 10.24
C TRP A 252 -18.55 -6.68 10.11
N ARG A 253 -19.85 -6.47 10.39
CA ARG A 253 -20.48 -5.13 10.34
C ARG A 253 -19.95 -4.16 11.39
N LYS A 254 -19.34 -4.66 12.47
CA LYS A 254 -18.64 -3.84 13.49
C LYS A 254 -17.19 -3.52 13.14
N HIS A 255 -16.62 -4.13 12.11
CA HIS A 255 -15.27 -3.81 11.70
C HIS A 255 -15.20 -2.36 11.21
N ASP A 256 -14.24 -1.62 11.74
CA ASP A 256 -13.97 -0.26 11.32
C ASP A 256 -12.58 -0.21 10.66
N PRO A 257 -12.49 -0.06 9.33
CA PRO A 257 -11.22 0.07 8.64
C PRO A 257 -10.41 1.30 9.08
N PHE A 258 -11.06 2.32 9.67
CA PHE A 258 -10.48 3.62 10.01
C PHE A 258 -9.99 3.71 11.47
N ASP A 259 -10.17 2.65 12.28
CA ASP A 259 -9.53 2.52 13.59
C ASP A 259 -8.07 2.05 13.41
N VAL A 260 -7.13 2.93 13.73
CA VAL A 260 -5.68 2.65 13.58
C VAL A 260 -5.07 2.02 14.81
N THR A 261 -5.76 1.98 15.96
CA THR A 261 -5.20 1.43 17.21
C THR A 261 -4.61 0.03 17.04
N PRO A 262 -5.31 -0.97 16.46
CA PRO A 262 -4.73 -2.30 16.29
C PRO A 262 -3.56 -2.33 15.29
N ARG A 263 -3.54 -1.42 14.30
CA ARG A 263 -2.49 -1.33 13.26
C ARG A 263 -1.12 -0.99 13.83
N LEU A 264 -1.07 -0.28 14.96
CA LEU A 264 0.20 0.13 15.57
C LEU A 264 1.04 -1.04 16.07
N SER A 265 0.39 -2.18 16.33
CA SER A 265 1.05 -3.42 16.76
C SER A 265 1.33 -4.40 15.62
N ALA A 266 0.86 -4.09 14.41
CA ALA A 266 0.93 -4.99 13.27
C ALA A 266 2.35 -5.09 12.72
N ASN A 267 2.82 -6.31 12.50
CA ASN A 267 3.96 -6.57 11.63
C ASN A 267 3.47 -7.03 10.26
N PHE A 268 3.66 -6.19 9.25
CA PHE A 268 3.25 -6.44 7.86
C PHE A 268 4.37 -7.04 6.99
N ASP A 269 5.54 -7.38 7.55
CA ASP A 269 6.64 -8.06 6.84
C ASP A 269 7.32 -9.11 7.75
N LEU A 270 6.67 -10.26 7.92
CA LEU A 270 7.25 -11.39 8.68
C LEU A 270 8.30 -12.16 7.86
N TYR A 271 8.28 -11.99 6.54
CA TYR A 271 9.01 -12.84 5.60
C TYR A 271 10.13 -12.13 4.84
N GLY A 272 10.33 -10.83 5.06
CA GLY A 272 11.38 -10.05 4.40
C GLY A 272 11.10 -9.80 2.93
N ALA A 273 9.88 -9.37 2.58
CA ALA A 273 9.46 -9.08 1.21
C ALA A 273 10.43 -8.14 0.49
N ILE A 274 10.94 -8.55 -0.67
CA ILE A 274 11.76 -7.69 -1.54
C ILE A 274 10.85 -6.56 -2.05
N GLY A 275 11.26 -5.30 -1.86
CA GLY A 275 10.41 -4.15 -2.15
C GLY A 275 9.29 -3.92 -1.13
N GLY A 276 9.27 -4.66 -0.02
CA GLY A 276 8.32 -4.45 1.08
C GLY A 276 8.48 -3.06 1.71
N CYS A 277 7.36 -2.40 1.93
CA CYS A 277 7.28 -1.11 2.61
C CYS A 277 7.56 -1.27 4.11
N SER A 278 8.39 -0.41 4.71
CA SER A 278 8.74 -0.47 6.14
C SER A 278 8.00 0.56 7.02
N VAL A 279 7.11 1.35 6.43
CA VAL A 279 6.28 2.33 7.14
C VAL A 279 4.81 1.94 7.15
N TYR A 280 4.10 2.31 8.21
CA TYR A 280 2.64 2.27 8.23
C TYR A 280 2.08 3.41 7.39
N ARG A 281 1.41 3.08 6.28
CA ARG A 281 0.77 4.01 5.36
C ARG A 281 -0.73 3.70 5.32
N PRO A 282 -1.58 4.41 6.07
CA PRO A 282 -3.02 4.16 6.03
C PRO A 282 -3.62 4.51 4.66
N TYR A 283 -3.02 5.45 3.93
CA TYR A 283 -3.33 5.72 2.54
C TYR A 283 -2.09 5.66 1.67
N GLN A 284 -2.19 4.92 0.59
CA GLN A 284 -1.34 5.12 -0.56
C GLN A 284 -1.87 6.29 -1.39
N GLY A 285 -1.06 6.81 -2.31
CA GLY A 285 -1.48 7.94 -3.10
C GLY A 285 -0.58 8.25 -4.28
N LEU A 286 -1.15 8.96 -5.23
CA LEU A 286 -0.47 9.51 -6.39
C LEU A 286 -0.90 10.96 -6.64
N THR A 287 -0.03 11.73 -7.27
CA THR A 287 -0.29 13.09 -7.77
C THR A 287 -0.03 13.12 -9.25
N ALA A 288 -1.04 13.51 -10.03
CA ALA A 288 -0.94 13.62 -11.48
C ALA A 288 -0.06 14.81 -11.86
N ILE A 289 0.92 14.61 -12.74
CA ILE A 289 1.75 15.67 -13.33
C ILE A 289 1.50 15.84 -14.83
N THR A 290 0.74 14.92 -15.43
CA THR A 290 0.19 15.04 -16.78
C THR A 290 -1.34 14.84 -16.73
N PRO A 291 -2.09 15.21 -17.78
CA PRO A 291 -3.47 14.78 -17.92
C PRO A 291 -3.52 13.26 -18.10
N ILE A 292 -4.39 12.61 -17.33
CA ILE A 292 -4.60 11.15 -17.35
C ILE A 292 -6.08 10.92 -17.56
N LYS A 293 -6.47 10.28 -18.67
CA LYS A 293 -7.86 9.82 -18.83
C LYS A 293 -8.04 8.40 -18.32
N SER A 294 -9.29 8.02 -18.10
CA SER A 294 -9.65 6.64 -17.82
C SER A 294 -9.08 5.69 -18.90
N HIS A 295 -8.51 4.57 -18.46
CA HIS A 295 -7.86 3.55 -19.28
C HIS A 295 -6.53 3.94 -19.95
N GLU A 296 -5.96 5.11 -19.68
CA GLU A 296 -4.64 5.54 -20.17
C GLU A 296 -3.50 5.02 -19.27
N GLY A 297 -3.51 3.73 -18.95
CA GLY A 297 -2.32 3.08 -18.36
C GLY A 297 -2.04 3.43 -16.89
N THR A 298 -3.01 3.94 -16.14
CA THR A 298 -2.81 4.27 -14.72
C THR A 298 -3.41 3.21 -13.79
N LEU A 299 -3.83 3.64 -12.60
CA LEU A 299 -4.30 2.78 -11.52
C LEU A 299 -5.75 2.35 -11.76
N ARG A 300 -6.11 1.20 -11.21
CA ARG A 300 -7.48 0.70 -11.09
C ARG A 300 -7.73 0.33 -9.64
N VAL A 301 -8.96 0.45 -9.17
CA VAL A 301 -9.36 0.15 -7.79
C VAL A 301 -10.66 -0.62 -7.76
N LEU A 302 -10.91 -1.34 -6.66
CA LEU A 302 -12.20 -1.96 -6.35
C LEU A 302 -12.97 -1.07 -5.36
N PRO A 303 -13.86 -0.17 -5.82
CA PRO A 303 -14.58 0.76 -4.95
C PRO A 303 -15.87 0.13 -4.38
N ILE A 304 -15.82 -1.15 -4.01
CA ILE A 304 -16.85 -1.78 -3.16
C ILE A 304 -16.69 -1.23 -1.73
N ASP A 305 -17.74 -1.33 -0.92
CA ASP A 305 -17.65 -1.07 0.52
C ASP A 305 -16.42 -1.78 1.13
N LEU A 306 -15.48 -0.98 1.66
CA LEU A 306 -14.18 -1.42 2.14
C LEU A 306 -14.30 -2.45 3.27
N ARG A 307 -15.27 -2.25 4.17
CA ARG A 307 -15.54 -3.18 5.26
C ARG A 307 -15.98 -4.53 4.70
N LEU A 308 -16.83 -4.55 3.68
CA LEU A 308 -17.30 -5.76 3.03
C LEU A 308 -16.19 -6.49 2.28
N THR A 309 -15.34 -5.80 1.52
CA THR A 309 -14.20 -6.42 0.82
C THR A 309 -13.17 -6.98 1.79
N THR A 310 -12.89 -6.27 2.89
CA THR A 310 -12.00 -6.77 3.94
C THR A 310 -12.60 -8.00 4.63
N ALA A 311 -13.91 -7.99 4.94
CA ALA A 311 -14.58 -9.16 5.51
C ALA A 311 -14.49 -10.38 4.60
N TYR A 312 -14.79 -10.23 3.30
CA TYR A 312 -14.63 -11.30 2.32
C TYR A 312 -13.21 -11.84 2.30
N THR A 313 -12.23 -10.94 2.21
CA THR A 313 -10.81 -11.28 2.14
C THR A 313 -10.35 -12.09 3.35
N ILE A 314 -10.67 -11.63 4.57
CA ILE A 314 -10.24 -12.29 5.81
C ILE A 314 -10.94 -13.65 6.01
N LEU A 315 -12.19 -13.80 5.58
CA LEU A 315 -12.94 -15.06 5.69
C LEU A 315 -12.60 -16.05 4.59
N ARG A 316 -12.12 -15.59 3.43
CA ARG A 316 -11.87 -16.40 2.23
C ARG A 316 -11.06 -17.69 2.47
N PRO A 317 -10.01 -17.72 3.31
CA PRO A 317 -9.22 -18.94 3.53
C PRO A 317 -9.97 -20.09 4.21
N PHE A 318 -11.07 -19.82 4.93
CA PHE A 318 -11.82 -20.85 5.64
C PHE A 318 -12.80 -21.62 4.74
N PHE A 319 -13.04 -21.16 3.51
CA PHE A 319 -14.06 -21.73 2.63
C PHE A 319 -13.48 -22.14 1.29
N THR A 320 -14.01 -23.22 0.70
CA THR A 320 -13.62 -23.67 -0.64
C THR A 320 -14.83 -24.14 -1.43
N VAL A 321 -14.71 -24.16 -2.75
CA VAL A 321 -15.76 -24.60 -3.67
C VAL A 321 -16.00 -26.11 -3.52
N LYS A 322 -17.25 -26.55 -3.62
CA LYS A 322 -17.64 -27.97 -3.58
C LYS A 322 -17.43 -28.64 -4.93
N GLN A 323 -18.02 -28.08 -5.99
CA GLN A 323 -18.06 -28.71 -7.30
C GLN A 323 -17.79 -27.72 -8.43
N ASP A 324 -18.67 -26.72 -8.59
CA ASP A 324 -18.66 -25.82 -9.75
C ASP A 324 -18.05 -24.45 -9.40
N PRO A 325 -16.85 -24.09 -9.89
CA PRO A 325 -16.25 -22.78 -9.63
C PRO A 325 -17.09 -21.58 -10.12
N GLN A 326 -18.03 -21.78 -11.05
CA GLN A 326 -18.86 -20.72 -11.60
C GLN A 326 -20.10 -20.43 -10.74
N ASN A 327 -20.54 -21.41 -9.93
CA ASN A 327 -21.65 -21.21 -9.01
C ASN A 327 -21.18 -20.52 -7.72
N LEU A 328 -21.52 -19.24 -7.60
CA LEU A 328 -21.13 -18.37 -6.49
C LEU A 328 -22.13 -18.38 -5.31
N ASP A 329 -23.17 -19.20 -5.37
CA ASP A 329 -24.12 -19.30 -4.26
C ASP A 329 -23.50 -20.02 -3.06
N PHE A 330 -23.83 -19.56 -1.85
CA PHE A 330 -23.32 -20.09 -0.59
C PHE A 330 -23.37 -21.63 -0.50
N ASP A 331 -24.43 -22.25 -1.00
CA ASP A 331 -24.62 -23.71 -0.93
C ASP A 331 -23.58 -24.51 -1.73
N ASN A 332 -22.89 -23.87 -2.68
CA ASN A 332 -21.78 -24.47 -3.42
C ASN A 332 -20.41 -24.30 -2.71
N TRP A 333 -20.39 -23.72 -1.51
CA TRP A 333 -19.20 -23.56 -0.69
C TRP A 333 -19.23 -24.47 0.55
N LYS A 334 -18.06 -24.93 0.97
CA LYS A 334 -17.87 -25.72 2.20
C LYS A 334 -16.70 -25.18 3.01
N LEU A 335 -16.73 -25.48 4.30
CA LEU A 335 -15.61 -25.26 5.21
C LEU A 335 -14.36 -26.03 4.75
N ASP A 336 -13.20 -25.38 4.81
CA ASP A 336 -11.87 -25.95 4.56
C ASP A 336 -10.91 -25.56 5.67
N LEU A 337 -10.81 -26.45 6.67
CA LEU A 337 -9.86 -26.34 7.78
C LEU A 337 -8.69 -27.31 7.65
N ASP A 338 -8.67 -28.17 6.64
CA ASP A 338 -7.69 -29.26 6.53
C ASP A 338 -6.58 -28.98 5.52
N GLN A 339 -6.76 -27.97 4.66
CA GLN A 339 -5.74 -27.51 3.74
C GLN A 339 -5.06 -26.23 4.24
N SER A 340 -3.73 -26.16 4.07
CA SER A 340 -2.92 -24.99 4.41
C SER A 340 -3.05 -23.83 3.41
N ARG A 341 -4.07 -23.87 2.53
CA ARG A 341 -4.26 -22.92 1.44
C ARG A 341 -4.79 -21.57 1.92
N PHE A 342 -4.07 -20.48 1.65
CA PHE A 342 -4.56 -19.11 1.82
C PHE A 342 -4.61 -18.47 0.43
N PRO A 343 -5.81 -18.35 -0.20
CA PRO A 343 -5.92 -17.94 -1.59
C PRO A 343 -5.21 -16.62 -1.89
N GLY A 344 -4.35 -16.61 -2.91
CA GLY A 344 -3.59 -15.42 -3.32
C GLY A 344 -2.50 -14.96 -2.35
N CYS A 345 -2.17 -15.78 -1.34
CA CYS A 345 -1.14 -15.45 -0.35
C CYS A 345 0.11 -16.30 -0.56
N ALA A 346 1.28 -15.68 -0.47
CA ALA A 346 2.57 -16.36 -0.41
C ALA A 346 3.52 -15.64 0.58
N PRO A 347 4.50 -16.32 1.19
CA PRO A 347 5.51 -15.65 1.97
C PRO A 347 6.23 -14.57 1.14
N ALA A 348 6.51 -13.41 1.75
CA ALA A 348 7.25 -12.32 1.11
C ALA A 348 6.57 -11.73 -0.15
N SER A 349 5.23 -11.84 -0.27
CA SER A 349 4.43 -11.32 -1.38
C SER A 349 3.38 -10.30 -0.92
N THR A 350 2.79 -9.58 -1.89
CA THR A 350 1.49 -8.90 -1.70
C THR A 350 0.37 -9.94 -1.64
N LEU A 351 -0.83 -9.51 -1.23
CA LEU A 351 -2.02 -10.35 -1.34
C LEU A 351 -2.63 -10.19 -2.72
N GLU A 352 -2.52 -11.22 -3.55
CA GLU A 352 -3.02 -11.22 -4.93
C GLU A 352 -4.48 -11.67 -5.01
N MET A 353 -5.20 -11.11 -5.97
CA MET A 353 -6.58 -11.46 -6.24
C MET A 353 -6.81 -11.72 -7.73
N SER A 354 -7.61 -12.74 -7.99
CA SER A 354 -7.95 -13.20 -9.33
C SER A 354 -9.36 -13.77 -9.34
N GLU A 355 -9.93 -13.97 -10.53
CA GLU A 355 -11.25 -14.59 -10.70
C GLU A 355 -11.29 -16.03 -10.15
N THR A 356 -10.15 -16.70 -10.04
CA THR A 356 -10.07 -18.07 -9.49
C THR A 356 -9.92 -18.07 -7.97
N SER A 357 -9.07 -17.17 -7.43
CA SER A 357 -8.81 -17.08 -5.99
C SER A 357 -9.98 -16.42 -5.25
N HIS A 358 -10.55 -15.36 -5.83
CA HIS A 358 -11.55 -14.47 -5.22
C HIS A 358 -12.78 -14.25 -6.13
N PRO A 359 -13.46 -15.31 -6.59
CA PRO A 359 -14.47 -15.23 -7.66
C PRO A 359 -15.67 -14.33 -7.35
N HIS A 360 -16.05 -14.21 -6.08
CA HIS A 360 -17.19 -13.40 -5.69
C HIS A 360 -16.97 -11.90 -5.88
N LEU A 361 -15.71 -11.45 -6.00
CA LEU A 361 -15.40 -10.04 -6.29
C LEU A 361 -15.68 -9.68 -7.75
N GLN A 362 -15.72 -10.67 -8.66
CA GLN A 362 -15.93 -10.47 -10.11
C GLN A 362 -15.05 -9.36 -10.68
N LEU A 363 -13.74 -9.48 -10.46
CA LEU A 363 -12.75 -8.40 -10.59
C LEU A 363 -12.74 -7.76 -11.99
N SER A 364 -13.04 -8.54 -13.03
CA SER A 364 -13.15 -8.08 -14.42
C SER A 364 -14.19 -6.98 -14.64
N ARG A 365 -15.26 -6.94 -13.83
CA ARG A 365 -16.32 -5.92 -13.90
C ARG A 365 -16.34 -4.94 -12.73
N THR A 366 -15.65 -5.24 -11.63
CA THR A 366 -15.69 -4.39 -10.42
C THR A 366 -14.41 -3.61 -10.17
N VAL A 367 -13.26 -4.05 -10.69
CA VAL A 367 -12.02 -3.26 -10.64
C VAL A 367 -12.07 -2.21 -11.75
N THR A 368 -12.41 -0.98 -11.39
CA THR A 368 -12.58 0.12 -12.35
C THR A 368 -11.30 0.95 -12.49
N SER A 369 -11.06 1.50 -13.67
CA SER A 369 -10.06 2.57 -13.83
C SER A 369 -10.49 3.83 -13.06
N LEU A 370 -9.50 4.64 -12.67
CA LEU A 370 -9.75 5.95 -12.08
C LEU A 370 -10.55 6.85 -13.05
N PRO A 371 -11.33 7.81 -12.52
CA PRO A 371 -11.85 8.90 -13.35
C PRO A 371 -10.69 9.73 -13.91
N ASP A 372 -10.99 10.54 -14.94
CA ASP A 372 -10.01 11.46 -15.52
C ASP A 372 -9.40 12.38 -14.46
N LEU A 373 -8.07 12.48 -14.46
CA LEU A 373 -7.29 13.35 -13.59
C LEU A 373 -6.63 14.46 -14.42
N LYS A 374 -6.70 15.69 -13.91
CA LYS A 374 -5.94 16.83 -14.43
C LYS A 374 -4.57 16.89 -13.73
N PRO A 375 -3.54 17.50 -14.36
CA PRO A 375 -2.30 17.77 -13.65
C PRO A 375 -2.57 18.58 -12.38
N GLY A 376 -2.06 18.07 -11.27
CA GLY A 376 -2.22 18.61 -9.93
C GLY A 376 -3.36 18.00 -9.12
N ASP A 377 -4.21 17.17 -9.72
CA ASP A 377 -5.13 16.31 -8.99
C ASP A 377 -4.36 15.21 -8.27
N GLN A 378 -4.91 14.76 -7.14
CA GLN A 378 -4.34 13.71 -6.31
C GLN A 378 -5.34 12.57 -6.20
N PHE A 379 -4.88 11.33 -6.14
CA PHE A 379 -5.72 10.17 -5.86
C PHE A 379 -5.15 9.40 -4.68
N TYR A 380 -6.02 9.02 -3.74
CA TYR A 380 -5.66 8.27 -2.54
C TYR A 380 -6.57 7.06 -2.37
N TRP A 381 -5.99 5.97 -1.87
CA TRP A 381 -6.72 4.76 -1.50
C TRP A 381 -6.21 4.21 -0.17
N HIS A 382 -7.15 3.73 0.64
CA HIS A 382 -6.87 3.12 1.93
C HIS A 382 -6.01 1.85 1.75
N SER A 383 -5.16 1.56 2.73
CA SER A 383 -4.18 0.45 2.71
C SER A 383 -4.77 -0.94 2.43
N ASP A 384 -6.06 -1.13 2.70
CA ASP A 384 -6.80 -2.37 2.46
C ASP A 384 -7.59 -2.39 1.13
N VAL A 385 -7.57 -1.31 0.34
CA VAL A 385 -8.26 -1.26 -0.95
C VAL A 385 -7.52 -2.13 -1.96
N ILE A 386 -8.28 -3.01 -2.61
CA ILE A 386 -7.80 -3.83 -3.72
C ILE A 386 -7.60 -2.92 -4.92
N HIS A 387 -6.40 -2.96 -5.50
CA HIS A 387 -6.03 -2.11 -6.63
C HIS A 387 -5.17 -2.88 -7.63
N ALA A 388 -5.11 -2.37 -8.85
CA ALA A 388 -4.39 -2.96 -9.98
C ALA A 388 -3.82 -1.84 -10.86
N VAL A 389 -2.99 -2.21 -11.83
CA VAL A 389 -2.53 -1.27 -12.87
C VAL A 389 -3.11 -1.71 -14.21
N ASN A 390 -3.52 -0.76 -15.03
CA ASN A 390 -3.97 -1.04 -16.40
C ASN A 390 -2.92 -1.85 -17.15
N ALA A 391 -3.31 -2.99 -17.72
CA ALA A 391 -2.39 -3.88 -18.44
C ALA A 391 -1.77 -3.19 -19.67
N LYS A 392 -2.51 -2.26 -20.28
CA LYS A 392 -2.06 -1.45 -21.43
C LYS A 392 -2.39 0.03 -21.21
N HIS A 393 -1.51 0.91 -21.68
CA HIS A 393 -1.80 2.33 -21.85
C HIS A 393 -2.52 2.60 -23.18
N ASN A 394 -3.84 2.81 -23.16
CA ASN A 394 -4.64 3.02 -24.39
C ASN A 394 -4.79 4.49 -24.82
N GLY A 395 -4.10 5.42 -24.15
CA GLY A 395 -4.09 6.83 -24.51
C GLY A 395 -3.09 7.18 -25.63
N ASP A 396 -3.10 8.44 -26.04
CA ASP A 396 -2.30 9.01 -27.13
C ASP A 396 -1.16 9.93 -26.65
N ARG A 397 -0.95 10.00 -25.34
CA ARG A 397 0.06 10.83 -24.66
C ARG A 397 0.65 10.12 -23.46
N ASP A 398 1.75 10.65 -22.93
CA ASP A 398 2.37 10.11 -21.73
C ASP A 398 1.57 10.43 -20.45
N SER A 399 1.51 9.47 -19.55
CA SER A 399 0.86 9.53 -18.24
C SER A 399 1.88 9.59 -17.11
N GLY A 400 2.00 10.75 -16.46
CA GLY A 400 2.98 11.01 -15.40
C GLY A 400 2.33 11.14 -14.02
N VAL A 401 2.90 10.45 -13.03
CA VAL A 401 2.49 10.54 -11.62
C VAL A 401 3.67 10.52 -10.66
N PHE A 402 3.54 11.26 -9.56
CA PHE A 402 4.36 11.06 -8.35
C PHE A 402 3.64 10.15 -7.37
N PHE A 403 4.31 9.12 -6.86
CA PHE A 403 3.78 8.31 -5.75
C PHE A 403 4.02 9.05 -4.43
N ILE A 404 2.94 9.56 -3.82
CA ILE A 404 2.96 10.34 -2.58
C ILE A 404 1.83 9.84 -1.66
N PRO A 405 2.14 8.96 -0.68
CA PRO A 405 1.16 8.48 0.29
C PRO A 405 0.84 9.52 1.37
N ALA A 406 -0.22 9.28 2.15
CA ALA A 406 -0.45 9.99 3.40
C ALA A 406 0.05 9.13 4.58
N VAL A 407 1.09 9.60 5.27
CA VAL A 407 1.80 8.82 6.29
C VAL A 407 1.78 9.58 7.61
N PRO A 408 1.15 9.06 8.68
CA PRO A 408 1.15 9.71 9.98
C PRO A 408 2.51 9.52 10.68
N LEU A 409 2.83 10.42 11.61
CA LEU A 409 3.97 10.22 12.49
C LEU A 409 3.65 9.15 13.53
N THR A 410 4.49 8.12 13.58
CA THR A 410 4.57 7.12 14.65
C THR A 410 6.05 6.95 15.00
N VAL A 411 6.37 6.35 16.16
CA VAL A 411 7.77 6.07 16.52
C VAL A 411 8.46 5.18 15.48
N ASN A 412 7.76 4.16 14.96
CA ASN A 412 8.28 3.30 13.90
C ASN A 412 8.51 4.06 12.58
N ASN A 413 7.56 4.90 12.19
CA ASN A 413 7.68 5.73 10.99
C ASN A 413 8.80 6.78 11.13
N ALA A 414 9.07 7.29 12.35
CA ALA A 414 10.19 8.19 12.61
C ALA A 414 11.56 7.51 12.45
N HIS A 415 11.68 6.21 12.78
CA HIS A 415 12.90 5.44 12.49
C HIS A 415 13.16 5.34 10.98
N TYR A 416 12.12 5.10 10.17
CA TYR A 416 12.25 5.18 8.72
C TYR A 416 12.66 6.59 8.28
N LEU A 417 12.01 7.63 8.80
CA LEU A 417 12.29 9.01 8.41
C LEU A 417 13.74 9.42 8.74
N LYS A 418 14.32 8.92 9.84
CA LYS A 418 15.74 9.08 10.15
C LYS A 418 16.63 8.51 9.04
N ASP A 419 16.36 7.26 8.62
CA ASP A 419 17.10 6.60 7.55
C ASP A 419 16.90 7.34 6.21
N GLN A 420 15.70 7.85 5.93
CA GLN A 420 15.38 8.66 4.76
C GLN A 420 16.21 9.96 4.73
N VAL A 421 16.33 10.68 5.86
CA VAL A 421 17.14 11.90 5.92
C VAL A 421 18.62 11.60 5.62
N GLN A 422 19.15 10.47 6.09
CA GLN A 422 20.54 10.09 5.82
C GLN A 422 20.78 9.74 4.34
N THR A 423 19.83 9.07 3.72
CA THR A 423 19.90 8.69 2.30
C THR A 423 19.66 9.89 1.40
N PHE A 424 18.73 10.79 1.74
CA PHE A 424 18.48 12.06 1.04
C PHE A 424 19.75 12.93 0.96
N LYS A 425 20.45 13.13 2.09
CA LYS A 425 21.72 13.89 2.12
C LYS A 425 22.79 13.33 1.18
N LYS A 426 22.79 12.00 0.99
CA LYS A 426 23.79 11.29 0.17
C LYS A 426 23.32 11.01 -1.26
N GLY A 427 22.04 11.25 -1.56
CA GLY A 427 21.38 10.79 -2.79
C GLY A 427 21.36 9.28 -2.95
N LEU A 428 21.29 8.52 -1.86
CA LEU A 428 21.18 7.07 -1.92
C LEU A 428 19.71 6.65 -1.95
N PRO A 429 19.37 5.45 -2.49
CA PRO A 429 18.03 4.89 -2.37
C PRO A 429 17.66 4.64 -0.91
N GLY A 430 16.36 4.77 -0.59
CA GLY A 430 15.83 4.34 0.71
C GLY A 430 15.89 2.82 0.87
N LYS A 431 15.84 2.32 2.12
CA LYS A 431 16.00 0.88 2.43
C LYS A 431 14.91 -0.04 1.85
N ASP A 432 13.77 0.53 1.48
CA ASP A 432 12.62 -0.20 0.91
C ASP A 432 12.80 -0.45 -0.60
N PHE A 433 13.77 0.20 -1.23
CA PHE A 433 14.00 0.14 -2.67
C PHE A 433 15.28 -0.62 -3.02
N PRO A 434 15.47 -1.02 -4.29
CA PRO A 434 16.75 -1.53 -4.77
C PRO A 434 17.93 -0.65 -4.36
N GLN A 435 18.96 -1.27 -3.80
CA GLN A 435 20.14 -0.57 -3.31
C GLN A 435 21.15 -0.32 -4.43
N GLY A 436 21.93 0.76 -4.32
CA GLY A 436 22.94 1.14 -5.31
C GLY A 436 23.46 2.55 -5.08
N GLU A 437 24.11 3.12 -6.08
CA GLU A 437 24.61 4.51 -6.01
C GLU A 437 23.50 5.56 -6.08
N GLY A 438 22.28 5.18 -6.50
CA GLY A 438 21.12 6.05 -6.63
C GLY A 438 21.44 7.35 -7.38
N GLU A 439 21.06 8.47 -6.77
CA GLU A 439 21.24 9.83 -7.26
C GLU A 439 22.50 10.51 -6.69
N SER A 440 23.43 9.74 -6.11
CA SER A 440 24.63 10.30 -5.44
C SER A 440 25.53 11.11 -6.39
N ARG A 441 25.49 10.79 -7.69
CA ARG A 441 26.23 11.47 -8.77
C ARG A 441 25.34 12.22 -9.77
N PHE A 442 24.05 12.40 -9.46
CA PHE A 442 23.15 13.10 -10.36
C PHE A 442 23.36 14.62 -10.27
N VAL A 443 23.23 15.30 -11.41
CA VAL A 443 23.19 16.76 -11.48
C VAL A 443 21.75 17.23 -11.34
N GLY A 444 21.51 18.30 -10.57
CA GLY A 444 20.18 18.88 -10.38
C GLY A 444 19.32 18.23 -9.29
N ARG A 445 19.92 17.39 -8.43
CA ARG A 445 19.25 16.82 -7.25
C ARG A 445 18.98 17.93 -6.22
N MET A 446 17.87 17.82 -5.48
CA MET A 446 17.58 18.72 -4.36
C MET A 446 18.67 18.60 -3.26
N ASP A 447 19.21 19.74 -2.80
CA ASP A 447 19.99 19.82 -1.56
C ASP A 447 19.03 19.96 -0.38
N PRO A 448 19.12 19.12 0.67
CA PRO A 448 18.30 19.27 1.88
C PRO A 448 18.39 20.66 2.55
N ASN A 449 19.47 21.41 2.33
CA ASN A 449 19.63 22.77 2.86
C ASN A 449 18.80 23.81 2.09
N ASP A 450 18.43 23.53 0.84
CA ASP A 450 17.59 24.40 0.01
C ASP A 450 16.10 24.29 0.38
N VAL A 451 15.73 23.36 1.26
CA VAL A 451 14.39 23.31 1.85
C VAL A 451 14.30 24.33 2.99
N LEU A 452 13.68 25.48 2.69
CA LEU A 452 13.67 26.64 3.57
C LEU A 452 12.49 26.69 4.55
N SER A 453 11.31 26.24 4.13
CA SER A 453 10.09 26.39 4.93
C SER A 453 10.08 25.40 6.10
N LYS A 454 9.77 25.87 7.32
CA LYS A 454 9.72 25.03 8.52
C LYS A 454 8.80 23.81 8.36
N SER A 455 7.59 24.00 7.81
CA SER A 455 6.66 22.89 7.60
C SER A 455 7.18 21.87 6.58
N SER A 456 7.82 22.34 5.51
CA SER A 456 8.49 21.48 4.53
C SER A 456 9.64 20.70 5.16
N ARG A 457 10.44 21.35 6.00
CA ARG A 457 11.55 20.71 6.73
C ARG A 457 11.04 19.66 7.72
N GLN A 458 9.95 19.93 8.44
CA GLN A 458 9.30 18.96 9.33
C GLN A 458 8.78 17.75 8.53
N MET A 459 8.06 17.98 7.44
CA MET A 459 7.55 16.92 6.54
C MET A 459 8.67 15.99 6.05
N LEU A 460 9.87 16.53 5.80
CA LEU A 460 11.04 15.79 5.33
C LEU A 460 11.94 15.24 6.46
N GLY A 461 11.61 15.45 7.74
CA GLY A 461 12.42 15.03 8.89
C GLY A 461 13.70 15.85 9.11
N LEU A 462 13.80 17.03 8.49
CA LEU A 462 14.95 17.94 8.58
C LEU A 462 14.82 18.97 9.73
N GLU A 463 13.68 18.99 10.41
CA GLU A 463 13.39 19.86 11.55
C GLU A 463 12.47 19.14 12.56
N ARG A 464 12.63 19.48 13.85
CA ARG A 464 11.81 18.93 14.94
C ARG A 464 10.32 19.21 14.72
N PHE A 465 9.50 18.20 14.94
CA PHE A 465 8.05 18.32 14.90
C PHE A 465 7.54 19.19 16.04
N THR A 466 6.53 20.01 15.73
CA THR A 466 5.85 20.87 16.70
C THR A 466 4.71 20.09 17.33
N MET A 467 4.56 20.24 18.65
CA MET A 467 3.47 19.62 19.41
C MET A 467 2.13 20.30 19.08
N PRO A 468 1.07 19.56 18.71
CA PRO A 468 -0.28 20.10 18.59
C PRO A 468 -0.85 20.53 19.95
N ASP A 469 -1.65 21.60 19.97
CA ASP A 469 -2.19 22.19 21.21
C ASP A 469 -3.07 21.21 22.02
N GLN A 470 -3.81 20.35 21.33
CA GLN A 470 -4.74 19.37 21.93
C GLN A 470 -4.26 17.92 21.78
N ALA A 471 -2.94 17.71 21.79
CA ALA A 471 -2.37 16.37 21.64
C ALA A 471 -2.79 15.43 22.79
N THR A 472 -3.19 14.21 22.43
CA THR A 472 -3.43 13.12 23.39
C THR A 472 -2.12 12.71 24.09
N PRO A 473 -2.15 11.99 25.23
CA PRO A 473 -0.93 11.48 25.85
C PRO A 473 -0.08 10.62 24.89
N GLY A 474 -0.71 9.74 24.12
CA GLY A 474 -0.04 8.94 23.10
C GLY A 474 0.57 9.76 21.98
N GLU A 475 -0.15 10.77 21.48
CA GLU A 475 0.37 11.69 20.45
C GLU A 475 1.58 12.50 20.96
N LYS A 476 1.53 12.98 22.20
CA LYS A 476 2.67 13.65 22.85
C LYS A 476 3.89 12.74 22.91
N SER A 477 3.70 11.52 23.42
CA SER A 477 4.76 10.50 23.48
C SER A 477 5.34 10.21 22.09
N ALA A 478 4.48 10.04 21.08
CA ALA A 478 4.91 9.79 19.71
C ALA A 478 5.79 10.91 19.16
N ILE A 479 5.40 12.17 19.35
CA ILE A 479 6.15 13.34 18.86
C ILE A 479 7.48 13.49 19.60
N GLU A 480 7.48 13.38 20.93
CA GLU A 480 8.69 13.49 21.75
C GLU A 480 9.71 12.40 21.38
N LYS A 481 9.28 11.13 21.37
CA LYS A 481 10.14 10.00 20.98
C LYS A 481 10.63 10.15 19.54
N SER A 482 9.78 10.57 18.62
CA SER A 482 10.17 10.75 17.21
C SER A 482 11.21 11.86 17.04
N ASN A 483 11.06 12.97 17.76
CA ASN A 483 12.06 14.04 17.79
C ASN A 483 13.40 13.55 18.36
N ASN A 484 13.37 12.74 19.42
CA ASN A 484 14.59 12.15 19.97
C ASN A 484 15.22 11.17 18.96
N VAL A 485 14.43 10.33 18.30
CA VAL A 485 14.92 9.43 17.24
C VAL A 485 15.64 10.20 16.14
N LEU A 486 15.10 11.35 15.69
CA LEU A 486 15.65 12.10 14.57
C LEU A 486 16.85 12.99 14.93
N PHE A 487 16.88 13.55 16.14
CA PHE A 487 17.78 14.66 16.49
C PHE A 487 18.65 14.42 17.74
N GLU A 488 18.58 13.23 18.33
CA GLU A 488 19.46 12.74 19.42
C GLU A 488 20.09 11.40 18.99
#